data_AF-A0A383RC92-F1
#
_entry.id   AF-A0A383RC92-F1
#
_cell.length_a   1.000
_cell.length_b   1.000
_cell.length_c   1.000
_cell.angle_alpha   90.00
_cell.angle_beta   90.00
_cell.angle_gamma   90.00
#
_symmetry.space_group_name_H-M   'P 1'
#
loop_
_entity.id
_entity.type
_entity.pdbx_description
1 polymer ?
#
loop_
_entity_poly.entity_id
_entity_poly.type
_entity_poly.pdbx_seq_one_letter_code
_entity_poly.pdbx_strand_id
1 'polypeptide(L)'
;MTSTFFISISALEAFALLTSTLNIFRFKVGWYLKDITVMSVVLALSSYLMRIVLEVPWFDIPLTMCAIIIFMKFTIRVKPQYAVILTLSGYAFYTAFQAVIFLLLKFTIDFDSSILMETNGLYIYLLQIATAGMTMLVAYLLKVIGYGFTFIIHPPHSDNKFSKKENTVFYAAIVTFLILTAAAVFLLSGYLWLGSIIVLLNFSLLYYLLHRRSEQD
;
A
#
# COMPACT_ATOMS: atom_id res chain seq x y z
N MET A 1 -12.21 11.25 -22.82
CA MET A 1 -11.19 10.19 -22.99
C MET A 1 -10.29 9.99 -21.77
N THR A 2 -10.42 10.79 -20.69
CA THR A 2 -9.56 10.76 -19.50
C THR A 2 -10.01 9.77 -18.41
N SER A 3 -11.32 9.65 -18.15
CA SER A 3 -11.83 8.85 -17.02
C SER A 3 -11.58 7.35 -17.14
N THR A 4 -11.77 6.76 -18.33
CA THR A 4 -11.55 5.32 -18.54
C THR A 4 -10.08 4.94 -18.36
N PHE A 5 -9.16 5.80 -18.81
CA PHE A 5 -7.72 5.59 -18.67
C PHE A 5 -7.29 5.69 -17.21
N PHE A 6 -7.77 6.72 -16.50
CA PHE A 6 -7.57 6.86 -15.06
C PHE A 6 -8.03 5.60 -14.31
N ILE A 7 -9.28 5.16 -14.52
CA ILE A 7 -9.85 4.00 -13.82
C ILE A 7 -9.03 2.73 -14.11
N SER A 8 -8.58 2.54 -15.35
CA SER A 8 -7.80 1.35 -15.73
C SER A 8 -6.43 1.33 -15.06
N ILE A 9 -5.75 2.47 -14.99
CA ILE A 9 -4.44 2.59 -14.33
C ILE A 9 -4.59 2.48 -12.81
N SER A 10 -5.58 3.15 -12.23
CA SER A 10 -5.89 3.03 -10.79
C SER A 10 -6.26 1.59 -10.41
N ALA A 11 -6.93 0.85 -11.30
CA ALA A 11 -7.23 -0.56 -11.08
C ALA A 11 -5.95 -1.41 -11.12
N LEU A 12 -5.02 -1.12 -12.03
CA LEU A 12 -3.72 -1.79 -12.08
C LEU A 12 -2.90 -1.52 -10.81
N GLU A 13 -2.86 -0.27 -10.35
CA GLU A 13 -2.21 0.14 -9.11
C GLU A 13 -2.81 -0.57 -7.89
N ALA A 14 -4.14 -0.57 -7.77
CA ALA A 14 -4.83 -1.27 -6.68
C ALA A 14 -4.57 -2.79 -6.72
N PHE A 15 -4.53 -3.38 -7.92
CA PHE A 15 -4.19 -4.79 -8.11
C PHE A 15 -2.75 -5.09 -7.68
N ALA A 16 -1.80 -4.24 -8.06
CA ALA A 16 -0.39 -4.35 -7.69
C ALA A 16 -0.20 -4.22 -6.18
N LEU A 17 -0.87 -3.25 -5.54
CA LEU A 17 -0.88 -3.05 -4.10
C LEU A 17 -1.38 -4.30 -3.36
N LEU A 18 -2.56 -4.82 -3.73
CA LEU A 18 -3.15 -6.00 -3.10
C LEU A 18 -2.27 -7.25 -3.28
N THR A 19 -1.79 -7.48 -4.51
CA THR A 19 -0.93 -8.62 -4.84
C THR A 19 0.40 -8.56 -4.11
N SER A 20 1.03 -7.39 -4.07
CA SER A 20 2.30 -7.18 -3.37
C SER A 20 2.14 -7.38 -1.88
N THR A 21 1.08 -6.84 -1.29
CA THR A 21 0.72 -7.05 0.12
C THR A 21 0.66 -8.53 0.47
N LEU A 22 -0.08 -9.32 -0.31
CA LEU A 22 -0.22 -10.75 -0.06
C LEU A 22 1.09 -11.51 -0.29
N ASN A 23 1.88 -11.15 -1.30
CA ASN A 23 3.17 -11.80 -1.57
C ASN A 23 4.20 -11.53 -0.46
N ILE A 24 4.25 -10.33 0.11
CA ILE A 24 5.14 -9.97 1.23
C ILE A 24 4.89 -10.88 2.44
N PHE A 25 3.63 -11.22 2.69
CA PHE A 25 3.24 -12.14 3.78
C PHE A 25 3.09 -13.59 3.30
N ARG A 26 3.66 -13.92 2.13
CA ARG A 26 3.70 -15.27 1.55
C ARG A 26 2.33 -15.95 1.34
N PHE A 27 1.26 -15.18 1.23
CA PHE A 27 -0.05 -15.73 0.88
C PHE A 27 -0.05 -16.26 -0.56
N LYS A 28 -0.87 -17.29 -0.80
CA LYS A 28 -1.08 -17.87 -2.13
C LYS A 28 -2.01 -16.98 -2.95
N VAL A 29 -1.47 -15.92 -3.55
CA VAL A 29 -2.20 -14.96 -4.41
C VAL A 29 -3.04 -15.67 -5.47
N GLY A 30 -2.55 -16.77 -6.06
CA GLY A 30 -3.24 -17.54 -7.09
C GLY A 30 -4.66 -17.99 -6.71
N TRP A 31 -4.94 -18.22 -5.43
CA TRP A 31 -6.25 -18.64 -4.96
C TRP A 31 -7.27 -17.50 -4.91
N TYR A 32 -6.80 -16.25 -4.79
CA TYR A 32 -7.64 -15.07 -4.60
C TYR A 32 -7.60 -14.12 -5.81
N LEU A 33 -7.03 -14.54 -6.95
CA LEU A 33 -6.86 -13.66 -8.12
C LEU A 33 -8.17 -12.99 -8.56
N LYS A 34 -9.24 -13.77 -8.65
CA LYS A 34 -10.57 -13.25 -9.03
C LYS A 34 -11.05 -12.18 -8.05
N ASP A 35 -10.91 -12.45 -6.76
CA ASP A 35 -11.36 -11.54 -5.71
C ASP A 35 -10.53 -10.26 -5.66
N ILE A 36 -9.21 -10.38 -5.87
CA ILE A 36 -8.28 -9.25 -5.96
C ILE A 36 -8.62 -8.37 -7.17
N THR A 37 -8.90 -8.97 -8.33
CA THR A 37 -9.29 -8.22 -9.53
C THR A 37 -10.61 -7.47 -9.35
N VAL A 38 -11.60 -8.09 -8.72
CA VAL A 38 -12.86 -7.40 -8.42
C VAL A 38 -12.60 -6.24 -7.44
N MET A 39 -11.84 -6.49 -6.38
CA MET A 39 -11.52 -5.47 -5.39
C MET A 39 -10.72 -4.31 -5.98
N SER A 40 -9.78 -4.57 -6.90
CA SER A 40 -8.98 -3.53 -7.53
C SER A 40 -9.84 -2.58 -8.37
N VAL A 41 -10.87 -3.10 -9.05
CA VAL A 41 -11.84 -2.26 -9.77
C VAL A 41 -12.67 -1.42 -8.79
N VAL A 42 -13.13 -2.01 -7.68
CA VAL A 42 -13.89 -1.28 -6.65
C VAL A 42 -13.05 -0.14 -6.06
N LEU A 43 -11.77 -0.40 -5.75
CA LEU A 43 -10.84 0.63 -5.25
C LEU A 43 -10.59 1.72 -6.28
N ALA A 44 -10.41 1.38 -7.55
CA ALA A 44 -10.22 2.35 -8.63
C ALA A 44 -11.43 3.27 -8.80
N LEU A 45 -12.65 2.71 -8.77
CA LEU A 45 -13.89 3.49 -8.83
C LEU A 45 -14.04 4.39 -7.60
N SER A 46 -13.73 3.87 -6.40
CA SER A 46 -13.75 4.63 -5.17
C SER A 46 -12.77 5.80 -5.21
N SER A 47 -11.57 5.58 -5.73
CA SER A 47 -10.55 6.62 -5.87
C SER A 47 -10.93 7.67 -6.90
N TYR A 48 -11.52 7.26 -8.04
CA TYR A 48 -12.07 8.19 -9.03
C TYR A 48 -13.17 9.09 -8.42
N LEU A 49 -14.08 8.52 -7.63
CA LEU A 49 -15.11 9.30 -6.95
C LEU A 49 -14.50 10.32 -6.00
N MET A 50 -13.53 9.93 -5.17
CA MET A 50 -12.91 10.82 -4.20
C MET A 50 -12.08 11.92 -4.84
N ARG A 51 -11.27 11.60 -5.86
CA ARG A 51 -10.30 12.52 -6.46
C ARG A 51 -10.89 13.43 -7.54
N ILE A 52 -11.81 12.91 -8.35
CA ILE A 52 -12.32 13.62 -9.53
C ILE A 52 -13.74 14.16 -9.32
N VAL A 53 -14.61 13.40 -8.65
CA VAL A 53 -16.01 13.80 -8.49
C VAL A 53 -16.22 14.65 -7.24
N LEU A 54 -15.62 14.23 -6.11
CA LEU A 54 -15.76 14.93 -4.84
C LEU A 54 -14.65 15.97 -4.59
N GLU A 55 -13.56 15.91 -5.35
CA GLU A 55 -12.40 16.81 -5.21
C GLU A 55 -11.78 16.80 -3.79
N VAL A 56 -11.88 15.66 -3.09
CA VAL A 56 -11.34 15.43 -1.73
C VAL A 56 -10.23 14.39 -1.77
N PRO A 57 -9.08 14.65 -2.45
CA PRO A 57 -8.04 13.64 -2.66
C PRO A 57 -7.37 13.15 -1.36
N TRP A 58 -7.39 13.95 -0.28
CA TRP A 58 -6.83 13.55 1.01
C TRP A 58 -7.60 12.42 1.70
N PHE A 59 -8.89 12.23 1.36
CA PHE A 59 -9.72 11.18 1.96
C PHE A 59 -9.57 9.84 1.24
N ASP A 60 -9.00 9.82 0.05
CA ASP A 60 -8.82 8.62 -0.76
C ASP A 60 -7.93 7.57 -0.09
N ILE A 61 -6.85 7.99 0.58
CA ILE A 61 -5.91 7.09 1.25
C ILE A 61 -6.58 6.37 2.45
N PRO A 62 -7.18 7.09 3.43
CA PRO A 62 -7.93 6.45 4.50
C PRO A 62 -9.00 5.49 3.99
N LEU A 63 -9.76 5.90 2.97
CA LEU A 63 -10.83 5.10 2.40
C LEU A 63 -10.30 3.81 1.77
N THR A 64 -9.24 3.91 0.97
CA THR A 64 -8.58 2.76 0.33
C THR A 64 -8.07 1.77 1.38
N MET A 65 -7.41 2.25 2.43
CA MET A 65 -6.90 1.39 3.51
C MET A 65 -8.05 0.69 4.26
N CYS A 66 -9.12 1.42 4.62
CA CYS A 66 -10.30 0.84 5.25
C CYS A 66 -10.96 -0.23 4.38
N ALA A 67 -11.10 0.03 3.08
CA ALA A 67 -11.66 -0.91 2.12
C ALA A 67 -10.81 -2.19 2.01
N ILE A 68 -9.48 -2.07 1.99
CA ILE A 68 -8.58 -3.23 1.97
C ILE A 68 -8.67 -4.01 3.31
N ILE A 69 -8.76 -3.36 4.46
CA ILE A 69 -8.94 -4.04 5.75
C ILE A 69 -10.23 -4.87 5.76
N ILE A 70 -11.33 -4.31 5.25
CA ILE A 70 -12.62 -5.00 5.11
C ILE A 70 -12.46 -6.20 4.17
N PHE A 71 -11.79 -6.03 3.03
CA PHE A 71 -11.50 -7.11 2.08
C PHE A 71 -10.68 -8.25 2.72
N MET A 72 -9.60 -7.93 3.45
CA MET A 72 -8.77 -8.90 4.15
C MET A 72 -9.58 -9.69 5.20
N LYS A 73 -10.49 -9.01 5.90
CA LYS A 73 -11.36 -9.64 6.90
C LYS A 73 -12.42 -10.55 6.28
N PHE A 74 -13.17 -10.07 5.28
CA PHE A 74 -14.35 -10.81 4.79
C PHE A 74 -14.02 -11.81 3.69
N THR A 75 -13.11 -11.47 2.79
CA THR A 75 -12.76 -12.33 1.65
C THR A 75 -11.70 -13.34 2.03
N ILE A 76 -10.59 -12.86 2.62
CA ILE A 76 -9.46 -13.73 3.00
C ILE A 76 -9.69 -14.38 4.37
N ARG A 77 -10.66 -13.88 5.16
CA ARG A 77 -11.01 -14.41 6.49
C ARG A 77 -9.86 -14.33 7.49
N VAL A 78 -9.07 -13.26 7.37
CA VAL A 78 -8.01 -12.95 8.32
C VAL A 78 -8.61 -12.29 9.57
N LYS A 79 -8.03 -12.55 10.74
CA LYS A 79 -8.39 -11.82 11.98
C LYS A 79 -8.31 -10.32 11.77
N PRO A 80 -9.18 -9.52 12.41
CA PRO A 80 -9.22 -8.07 12.20
C PRO A 80 -7.88 -7.39 12.50
N GLN A 81 -7.17 -7.80 13.56
CA GLN A 81 -5.86 -7.21 13.87
C GLN A 81 -4.81 -7.52 12.81
N TYR A 82 -4.80 -8.76 12.29
CA TYR A 82 -3.89 -9.14 11.21
C TYR A 82 -4.26 -8.50 9.88
N ALA A 83 -5.55 -8.30 9.60
CA ALA A 83 -6.01 -7.54 8.45
C ALA A 83 -5.46 -6.10 8.47
N VAL A 84 -5.43 -5.46 9.65
CA VAL A 84 -4.81 -4.14 9.84
C VAL A 84 -3.31 -4.20 9.59
N ILE A 85 -2.58 -5.13 10.22
CA ILE A 85 -1.12 -5.27 10.03
C ILE A 85 -0.78 -5.51 8.56
N LEU A 86 -1.46 -6.47 7.91
CA LEU A 86 -1.29 -6.79 6.49
C LEU A 86 -1.47 -5.55 5.62
N THR A 87 -2.63 -4.90 5.75
CA THR A 87 -3.01 -3.76 4.90
C THR A 87 -2.05 -2.60 5.06
N LEU A 88 -1.76 -2.21 6.30
CA LEU A 88 -0.95 -1.02 6.56
C LEU A 88 0.53 -1.25 6.23
N SER A 89 1.04 -2.46 6.43
CA SER A 89 2.40 -2.81 6.02
C SER A 89 2.54 -2.89 4.51
N GLY A 90 1.57 -3.50 3.83
CA GLY A 90 1.55 -3.58 2.36
C GLY A 90 1.41 -2.22 1.69
N TYR A 91 0.56 -1.34 2.25
CA TYR A 91 0.43 0.02 1.79
C TYR A 91 1.72 0.83 2.04
N ALA A 92 2.30 0.74 3.24
CA ALA A 92 3.58 1.39 3.54
C ALA A 92 4.70 0.94 2.60
N PHE A 93 4.77 -0.35 2.28
CA PHE A 93 5.68 -0.90 1.29
C PHE A 93 5.46 -0.24 -0.08
N TYR A 94 4.23 -0.24 -0.57
CA TYR A 94 3.90 0.35 -1.88
C TYR A 94 4.25 1.84 -1.94
N THR A 95 3.85 2.63 -0.93
CA THR A 95 4.15 4.06 -0.87
C THR A 95 5.64 4.35 -0.74
N ALA A 96 6.40 3.50 -0.04
CA ALA A 96 7.86 3.62 0.03
C ALA A 96 8.51 3.45 -1.35
N PHE A 97 8.10 2.43 -2.11
CA PHE A 97 8.59 2.25 -3.49
C PHE A 97 8.20 3.43 -4.38
N GLN A 98 6.97 3.93 -4.25
CA GLN A 98 6.53 5.13 -4.98
C GLN A 98 7.42 6.33 -4.65
N ALA A 99 7.75 6.53 -3.37
CA ALA A 99 8.63 7.61 -2.92
C ALA A 99 10.05 7.46 -3.48
N VAL A 100 10.63 6.25 -3.50
CA VAL A 100 11.95 6.01 -4.12
C VAL A 100 11.93 6.34 -5.60
N ILE A 101 10.95 5.82 -6.35
CA ILE A 101 10.85 6.06 -7.80
C ILE A 101 10.67 7.54 -8.08
N PHE A 102 9.82 8.22 -7.31
CA PHE A 102 9.65 9.66 -7.42
C PHE A 102 10.96 10.43 -7.21
N LEU A 103 11.71 10.12 -6.15
CA LEU A 103 13.00 10.75 -5.88
C LEU A 103 14.00 10.50 -7.02
N LEU A 104 14.06 9.27 -7.55
CA LEU A 104 14.92 8.93 -8.69
C LEU A 104 14.56 9.73 -9.94
N LEU A 105 13.27 9.87 -10.25
CA LEU A 105 12.80 10.65 -11.40
C LEU A 105 13.13 12.14 -11.23
N LYS A 106 12.94 12.67 -10.02
CA LYS A 106 13.33 14.05 -9.68
C LYS A 106 14.81 14.29 -9.92
N PHE A 107 15.68 13.39 -9.49
CA PHE A 107 17.13 13.52 -9.68
C PHE A 107 17.58 13.35 -11.14
N THR A 108 16.90 12.50 -11.93
CA THR A 108 17.37 12.12 -13.26
C THR A 108 16.91 13.08 -14.36
N ILE A 109 15.68 13.59 -14.27
CA ILE A 109 15.03 14.35 -15.36
C ILE A 109 14.56 15.74 -14.88
N ASP A 110 14.99 16.17 -13.69
CA ASP A 110 14.52 17.40 -13.03
C ASP A 110 12.99 17.51 -13.03
N PHE A 111 12.35 16.39 -12.65
CA PHE A 111 10.91 16.27 -12.65
C PHE A 111 10.29 17.33 -11.73
N ASP A 112 9.61 18.31 -12.33
CA ASP A 112 9.03 19.42 -11.57
C ASP A 112 7.97 18.91 -10.60
N SER A 113 8.16 19.26 -9.33
CA SER A 113 7.23 19.06 -8.23
C SER A 113 5.80 19.57 -8.51
N SER A 114 5.65 20.61 -9.34
CA SER A 114 4.34 21.18 -9.70
C SER A 114 3.44 20.19 -10.44
N ILE A 115 4.03 19.25 -11.19
CA ILE A 115 3.33 18.25 -12.01
C ILE A 115 2.61 17.20 -11.14
N LEU A 116 3.07 16.97 -9.91
CA LEU A 116 2.39 16.07 -8.96
C LEU A 116 1.15 16.70 -8.30
N MET A 117 1.00 18.02 -8.37
CA MET A 117 -0.22 18.69 -7.89
C MET A 117 -1.37 18.54 -8.88
N GLU A 118 -1.09 18.18 -10.14
CA GLU A 118 -2.14 17.86 -11.10
C GLU A 118 -2.78 16.52 -10.71
N THR A 119 -4.09 16.45 -10.49
CA THR A 119 -4.76 15.17 -10.17
C THR A 119 -4.83 14.22 -11.37
N ASN A 120 -4.43 14.70 -12.56
CA ASN A 120 -4.52 13.99 -13.82
C ASN A 120 -3.39 14.47 -14.76
N GLY A 121 -2.48 13.58 -15.13
CA GLY A 121 -1.36 13.91 -16.00
C GLY A 121 -0.58 12.67 -16.44
N LEU A 122 0.03 12.75 -17.63
CA LEU A 122 0.80 11.65 -18.23
C LEU A 122 1.90 11.14 -17.30
N TYR A 123 2.54 12.05 -16.57
CA TYR A 123 3.62 11.71 -15.68
C TYR A 123 3.18 10.96 -14.41
N ILE A 124 1.98 11.24 -13.91
CA ILE A 124 1.42 10.53 -12.76
C ILE A 124 1.06 9.10 -13.17
N TYR A 125 0.51 8.93 -14.36
CA TYR A 125 0.25 7.62 -14.93
C TYR A 125 1.53 6.80 -15.11
N LEU A 126 2.61 7.42 -15.59
CA LEU A 126 3.92 6.77 -15.67
C LEU A 126 4.44 6.37 -14.28
N LEU A 127 4.33 7.26 -13.29
CA LEU A 127 4.74 6.96 -11.91
C LEU A 127 3.93 5.79 -11.32
N GLN A 128 2.62 5.76 -11.53
CA GLN A 128 1.73 4.68 -11.08
C GLN A 128 2.10 3.35 -11.73
N ILE A 129 2.29 3.33 -13.05
CA ILE A 129 2.67 2.11 -13.78
C ILE A 129 4.06 1.62 -13.34
N ALA A 130 5.04 2.52 -13.21
CA ALA A 130 6.38 2.18 -12.75
C ALA A 130 6.36 1.62 -11.32
N THR A 131 5.57 2.24 -10.43
CA THR A 131 5.41 1.79 -9.04
C THR A 131 4.71 0.44 -8.98
N ALA A 132 3.62 0.24 -9.71
CA ALA A 132 2.91 -1.03 -9.79
C ALA A 132 3.82 -2.16 -10.29
N GLY A 133 4.59 -1.92 -11.36
CA GLY A 133 5.54 -2.89 -11.90
C GLY A 133 6.65 -3.24 -10.91
N MET A 134 7.32 -2.22 -10.34
CA MET A 134 8.43 -2.42 -9.41
C MET A 134 7.99 -3.10 -8.11
N THR A 135 6.86 -2.70 -7.54
CA THR A 135 6.36 -3.28 -6.29
C THR A 135 5.97 -4.74 -6.47
N MET A 136 5.30 -5.09 -7.57
CA MET A 136 4.97 -6.48 -7.90
C MET A 136 6.23 -7.33 -8.12
N LEU A 137 7.22 -6.79 -8.85
CA LEU A 137 8.48 -7.47 -9.11
C LEU A 137 9.25 -7.73 -7.80
N VAL A 138 9.41 -6.72 -6.96
CA VAL A 138 10.11 -6.88 -5.68
C VAL A 138 9.35 -7.81 -4.74
N ALA A 139 8.03 -7.67 -4.63
CA ALA A 139 7.23 -8.56 -3.77
C ALA A 139 7.28 -10.02 -4.25
N TYR A 140 7.31 -10.25 -5.57
CA TYR A 140 7.52 -11.58 -6.14
C TYR A 140 8.92 -12.11 -5.84
N LEU A 141 9.97 -11.30 -6.01
CA LEU A 141 11.33 -11.68 -5.67
C LEU A 141 11.44 -12.06 -4.19
N LEU A 142 10.97 -11.21 -3.27
CA LEU A 142 10.94 -11.45 -1.82
C LEU A 142 10.27 -12.78 -1.45
N LYS A 143 9.22 -13.16 -2.19
CA LYS A 143 8.54 -14.43 -2.02
C LYS A 143 9.38 -15.61 -2.49
N VAL A 144 10.04 -15.50 -3.65
CA VAL A 144 10.90 -16.57 -4.20
C VAL A 144 12.13 -16.80 -3.34
N ILE A 145 12.77 -15.73 -2.86
CA ILE A 145 13.94 -15.83 -1.98
C ILE A 145 13.59 -16.22 -0.54
N GLY A 146 12.31 -16.28 -0.19
CA GLY A 146 11.87 -16.62 1.16
C GLY A 146 12.24 -15.58 2.21
N TYR A 147 12.22 -14.29 1.86
CA TYR A 147 12.41 -13.16 2.79
C TYR A 147 11.10 -12.49 3.22
N GLY A 148 9.94 -12.97 2.75
CA GLY A 148 8.64 -12.50 3.22
C GLY A 148 8.34 -12.87 4.68
N PHE A 149 7.33 -12.26 5.30
CA PHE A 149 6.95 -12.54 6.69
C PHE A 149 6.02 -13.77 6.79
N THR A 150 6.27 -14.65 7.76
CA THR A 150 5.50 -15.89 7.99
C THR A 150 4.71 -15.93 9.30
N PHE A 151 4.90 -14.94 10.18
CA PHE A 151 4.28 -14.92 11.51
C PHE A 151 2.74 -14.85 11.47
N ILE A 152 2.17 -14.41 10.34
CA ILE A 152 0.73 -14.49 10.08
C ILE A 152 0.43 -15.81 9.38
N ILE A 153 -0.08 -16.76 10.14
CA ILE A 153 -0.43 -18.11 9.65
C ILE A 153 -1.58 -17.99 8.63
N HIS A 154 -1.63 -18.91 7.67
CA HIS A 154 -2.73 -18.96 6.71
C HIS A 154 -4.07 -19.16 7.45
N PRO A 155 -5.14 -18.40 7.11
CA PRO A 155 -6.47 -18.59 7.66
C PRO A 155 -6.99 -20.03 7.47
N PRO A 156 -7.95 -20.48 8.31
CA PRO A 156 -8.63 -19.74 9.37
C PRO A 156 -7.84 -19.69 10.68
N HIS A 157 -7.89 -18.55 11.38
CA HIS A 157 -7.26 -18.39 12.69
C HIS A 157 -8.27 -18.68 13.81
N SER A 158 -7.86 -19.41 14.85
CA SER A 158 -8.67 -19.61 16.08
C SER A 158 -8.74 -18.33 16.92
N ASP A 159 -9.81 -18.09 17.68
CA ASP A 159 -10.04 -16.87 18.50
C ASP A 159 -9.08 -16.65 19.69
N ASN A 160 -7.89 -17.27 19.67
CA ASN A 160 -6.88 -17.10 20.69
C ASN A 160 -6.48 -15.62 20.86
N LYS A 161 -6.33 -15.23 22.14
CA LYS A 161 -5.95 -13.88 22.58
C LYS A 161 -4.61 -13.45 21.98
N PHE A 162 -4.54 -12.18 21.57
CA PHE A 162 -3.35 -11.56 21.00
C PHE A 162 -2.19 -11.57 22.01
N SER A 163 -1.00 -11.95 21.55
CA SER A 163 0.23 -11.87 22.33
C SER A 163 0.67 -10.41 22.51
N LYS A 164 1.36 -10.10 23.62
CA LYS A 164 1.93 -8.75 23.88
C LYS A 164 2.82 -8.27 22.72
N LYS A 165 3.52 -9.18 22.04
CA LYS A 165 4.39 -8.86 20.90
C LYS A 165 3.60 -8.50 19.65
N GLU A 166 2.47 -9.15 19.42
CA GLU A 166 1.57 -8.86 18.29
C GLU A 166 0.93 -7.49 18.46
N ASN A 167 0.59 -7.11 19.71
CA ASN A 167 0.09 -5.77 20.03
C ASN A 167 1.08 -4.67 19.62
N THR A 168 2.40 -4.85 19.83
CA THR A 168 3.40 -3.86 19.43
C THR A 168 3.38 -3.59 17.93
N VAL A 169 3.34 -4.64 17.10
CA VAL A 169 3.28 -4.51 15.63
C VAL A 169 1.95 -3.90 15.19
N PHE A 170 0.85 -4.26 15.84
CA PHE A 170 -0.46 -3.68 15.58
C PHE A 170 -0.51 -2.17 15.85
N TYR A 171 -0.01 -1.72 17.02
CA TYR A 171 0.06 -0.29 17.33
C TYR A 171 1.02 0.45 16.40
N ALA A 172 2.16 -0.15 16.05
CA ALA A 172 3.08 0.41 15.07
C ALA A 172 2.40 0.59 13.71
N ALA A 173 1.63 -0.40 13.25
CA ALA A 173 0.86 -0.29 12.01
C ALA A 173 -0.14 0.87 12.06
N ILE A 174 -0.88 1.05 13.17
CA ILE A 174 -1.80 2.19 13.34
C ILE A 174 -1.04 3.53 13.31
N VAL A 175 0.13 3.61 13.96
CA VAL A 175 0.96 4.82 13.89
C VAL A 175 1.42 5.07 12.45
N THR A 176 1.81 4.03 11.71
CA THR A 176 2.13 4.12 10.28
C THR A 176 0.95 4.66 9.47
N PHE A 177 -0.29 4.24 9.74
CA PHE A 177 -1.49 4.78 9.09
C PHE A 177 -1.62 6.30 9.29
N LEU A 178 -1.45 6.77 10.53
CA LEU A 178 -1.52 8.21 10.84
C LEU A 178 -0.40 8.99 10.14
N ILE A 179 0.83 8.45 10.15
CA ILE A 179 1.97 9.07 9.49
C ILE A 179 1.76 9.13 7.97
N LEU A 180 1.28 8.07 7.32
CA LEU A 180 1.03 8.06 5.88
C LEU A 180 -0.07 9.05 5.49
N THR A 181 -1.13 9.14 6.28
CA THR A 181 -2.20 10.11 6.06
C THR A 181 -1.69 11.54 6.22
N ALA A 182 -0.90 11.82 7.25
CA ALA A 182 -0.26 13.12 7.44
C ALA A 182 0.74 13.45 6.32
N ALA A 183 1.56 12.47 5.92
CA ALA A 183 2.52 12.63 4.84
C ALA A 183 1.84 12.99 3.52
N ALA A 184 0.67 12.41 3.22
CA ALA A 184 -0.11 12.78 2.04
C ALA A 184 -0.51 14.26 2.03
N VAL A 185 -0.89 14.82 3.19
CA VAL A 185 -1.18 16.25 3.32
C VAL A 185 0.07 17.10 3.04
N PHE A 186 1.24 16.70 3.55
CA PHE A 186 2.51 17.38 3.25
C PHE A 186 2.89 17.31 1.77
N LEU A 187 2.68 16.15 1.12
CA LEU A 187 2.92 15.98 -0.32
C LEU A 187 2.03 16.92 -1.15
N LEU A 188 0.74 16.99 -0.83
CA LEU A 188 -0.22 17.88 -1.49
C LEU A 188 0.05 19.36 -1.21
N SER A 189 0.74 19.69 -0.11
CA SER A 189 1.11 21.07 0.26
C SER A 189 2.42 21.54 -0.40
N GLY A 190 2.99 20.77 -1.33
CA GLY A 190 4.23 21.11 -2.05
C GLY A 190 5.54 20.67 -1.36
N TYR A 191 5.47 20.06 -0.17
CA TYR A 191 6.65 19.59 0.58
C TYR A 191 7.04 18.16 0.20
N LEU A 192 7.14 17.88 -1.11
CA LEU A 192 7.28 16.54 -1.67
C LEU A 192 8.53 15.77 -1.18
N TRP A 193 9.66 16.47 -1.04
CA TRP A 193 10.92 15.88 -0.57
C TRP A 193 10.82 15.41 0.89
N LEU A 194 10.29 16.27 1.77
CA LEU A 194 10.12 15.94 3.19
C LEU A 194 9.10 14.81 3.38
N GLY A 195 7.98 14.85 2.66
CA GLY A 195 6.98 13.79 2.69
C GLY A 195 7.56 12.43 2.27
N SER A 196 8.39 12.42 1.21
CA SER A 196 9.06 11.20 0.74
C SER A 196 10.01 10.61 1.79
N ILE A 197 10.82 11.44 2.44
CA ILE A 197 11.73 10.99 3.52
C ILE A 197 10.95 10.41 4.71
N ILE A 198 9.87 11.07 5.12
CA ILE A 198 9.02 10.61 6.23
C ILE A 198 8.43 9.23 5.91
N VAL A 199 7.93 9.03 4.69
CA VAL A 199 7.40 7.73 4.23
C VAL A 199 8.47 6.65 4.30
N LEU A 200 9.69 6.92 3.82
CA LEU A 200 10.80 5.95 3.81
C LEU A 200 11.25 5.58 5.24
N LEU A 201 11.35 6.54 6.14
CA LEU A 201 11.68 6.29 7.54
C LEU A 201 10.60 5.47 8.24
N ASN A 202 9.32 5.82 8.01
CA ASN A 202 8.18 5.09 8.56
C ASN A 202 8.14 3.64 8.07
N PHE A 203 8.33 3.42 6.75
CA PHE A 203 8.41 2.08 6.19
C PHE A 203 9.59 1.30 6.76
N SER A 204 10.78 1.90 6.87
CA SER A 204 11.97 1.25 7.42
C SER A 204 11.76 0.80 8.86
N LEU A 205 11.15 1.65 9.69
CA LEU A 205 10.83 1.33 11.08
C LEU A 205 9.78 0.23 11.19
N LEU A 206 8.72 0.28 10.38
CA LEU A 206 7.70 -0.77 10.36
C LEU A 206 8.28 -2.11 9.88
N TYR A 207 9.09 -2.09 8.83
CA TYR A 207 9.78 -3.27 8.31
C TYR A 207 10.70 -3.89 9.36
N TYR A 208 11.48 -3.09 10.08
CA TYR A 208 12.32 -3.55 11.18
C TYR A 208 11.51 -4.23 12.29
N LEU A 209 10.37 -3.65 12.68
CA LEU A 209 9.49 -4.24 13.71
C LEU A 209 8.86 -5.56 13.25
N LEU A 210 8.45 -5.65 11.98
CA LEU A 210 7.94 -6.89 11.39
C LEU A 210 9.01 -7.97 11.34
N HIS A 211 10.23 -7.62 10.93
CA HIS A 211 11.36 -8.56 10.85
C HIS A 211 11.77 -9.07 12.23
N ARG A 212 11.93 -8.17 13.20
CA ARG A 212 12.20 -8.53 14.60
C ARG A 212 11.11 -9.43 15.19
N ARG A 213 9.85 -9.29 14.76
CA ARG A 213 8.79 -10.21 15.19
C ARG A 213 8.94 -11.58 14.56
N SER A 214 9.25 -11.66 13.27
CA SER A 214 9.39 -12.92 12.54
C SER A 214 10.56 -13.79 13.03
N GLU A 215 11.63 -13.19 13.56
CA GLU A 215 12.76 -13.94 14.16
C GLU A 215 12.45 -14.54 15.54
N GLN A 216 11.33 -14.15 16.16
CA GLN A 216 10.96 -14.58 17.51
C GLN A 216 9.94 -15.72 17.53
N ASP A 217 9.59 -16.27 16.36
CA ASP A 217 8.77 -17.47 16.16
C ASP A 217 9.66 -18.65 15.74
#